data_AF-A0A455SPW6-F1
#
_entry.id   AF-A0A455SPW6-F1
#
_cell.length_a   1.000
_cell.length_b   1.000
_cell.length_c   1.000
_cell.angle_alpha   90.00
_cell.angle_beta   90.00
_cell.angle_gamma   90.00
#
_symmetry.space_group_name_H-M   'P 1'
#
loop_
_entity.id
_entity.type
_entity.pdbx_description
1 polymer ?
#
loop_
_entity_poly.entity_id
_entity_poly.type
_entity_poly.pdbx_seq_one_letter_code
_entity_poly.pdbx_strand_id
1 'polypeptide(L)'
;MSSESRTTTDHAEIKKWVEARGGQPATVKGTTSGGQAGVLRIDFPGYGTGDEKLEPISWDEFFQKFDENQLAFLYQDTTSGGQESRFCKFVSRATAEAKAHGKKR
;
A
#
# COMPACT_ATOMS: atom_id res chain seq x y z
N MET A 1 -20.34 -0.16 10.87
CA MET A 1 -19.98 -0.62 9.51
C MET A 1 -18.49 -0.86 9.48
N SER A 2 -18.07 -2.11 9.30
CA SER A 2 -16.68 -2.51 9.43
C SER A 2 -15.86 -1.98 8.26
N SER A 3 -14.75 -1.30 8.54
CA SER A 3 -13.72 -0.98 7.55
C SER A 3 -13.16 -2.30 6.98
N GLU A 4 -13.68 -2.76 5.83
CA GLU A 4 -13.14 -3.92 5.14
C GLU A 4 -11.86 -3.51 4.40
N SER A 5 -10.72 -4.07 4.82
CA SER A 5 -9.49 -3.99 4.05
C SER A 5 -9.52 -5.05 2.96
N ARG A 6 -9.35 -4.63 1.72
CA ARG A 6 -9.20 -5.51 0.56
C ARG A 6 -7.73 -5.69 0.23
N THR A 7 -7.40 -6.83 -0.36
CA THR A 7 -6.05 -7.11 -0.82
C THR A 7 -6.11 -7.50 -2.28
N THR A 8 -5.28 -6.87 -3.10
CA THR A 8 -5.17 -7.16 -4.53
C THR A 8 -3.71 -7.28 -4.94
N THR A 9 -3.45 -8.05 -5.99
CA THR A 9 -2.14 -8.13 -6.65
C THR A 9 -2.24 -7.66 -8.10
N ASP A 10 -3.41 -7.20 -8.53
CA ASP A 10 -3.64 -6.77 -9.90
C ASP A 10 -3.08 -5.36 -10.12
N HIS A 11 -2.10 -5.25 -11.03
CA HIS A 11 -1.41 -3.99 -11.28
C HIS A 11 -2.36 -2.91 -11.82
N ALA A 12 -3.34 -3.28 -12.65
CA ALA A 12 -4.29 -2.32 -13.20
C ALA A 12 -5.28 -1.84 -12.14
N GLU A 13 -5.70 -2.70 -11.22
CA GLU A 13 -6.57 -2.33 -10.09
C GLU A 13 -5.85 -1.36 -9.15
N ILE A 14 -4.60 -1.67 -8.78
CA ILE A 14 -3.78 -0.80 -7.92
C ILE A 14 -3.63 0.58 -8.57
N LYS A 15 -3.26 0.61 -9.85
CA LYS A 15 -3.07 1.86 -10.59
C LYS A 15 -4.34 2.71 -10.62
N LYS A 16 -5.48 2.11 -11.00
CA LYS A 16 -6.77 2.80 -11.02
C LYS A 16 -7.17 3.33 -9.64
N TRP A 17 -6.98 2.54 -8.59
CA TRP A 17 -7.33 2.91 -7.23
C TRP A 17 -6.52 4.12 -6.73
N VAL A 18 -5.22 4.11 -7.03
CA VAL A 18 -4.27 5.18 -6.70
C VAL A 18 -4.58 6.45 -7.48
N GLU A 19 -4.74 6.35 -8.80
CA GLU A 19 -5.07 7.49 -9.66
C GLU A 19 -6.42 8.12 -9.31
N ALA A 20 -7.44 7.31 -9.01
CA ALA A 20 -8.76 7.79 -8.59
C ALA A 20 -8.71 8.66 -7.33
N ARG A 21 -7.71 8.45 -6.48
CA ARG A 21 -7.50 9.19 -5.22
C ARG A 21 -6.44 10.28 -5.33
N GLY A 22 -5.91 10.50 -6.54
CA GLY A 22 -4.84 11.47 -6.80
C GLY A 22 -3.49 11.06 -6.22
N GLY A 23 -3.28 9.77 -5.95
CA GLY A 23 -2.02 9.25 -5.43
C GLY A 23 -1.01 8.96 -6.54
N GLN A 24 0.25 8.80 -6.17
CA GLN A 24 1.36 8.44 -7.06
C GLN A 24 2.26 7.39 -6.40
N PRO A 25 2.83 6.44 -7.16
CA PRO A 25 3.75 5.45 -6.63
C PRO A 25 5.05 6.10 -6.14
N ALA A 26 5.44 5.75 -4.93
CA ALA A 26 6.66 6.23 -4.29
C ALA A 26 7.34 5.10 -3.51
N THR A 27 8.60 5.29 -3.16
CA THR A 27 9.36 4.37 -2.33
C THR A 27 10.02 5.13 -1.19
N VAL A 28 10.02 4.57 0.02
CA VAL A 28 10.77 5.18 1.12
C VAL A 28 12.22 4.73 1.07
N LYS A 29 13.15 5.69 0.97
CA LYS A 29 14.59 5.42 1.06
C LYS A 29 14.99 5.35 2.54
N GLY A 30 15.24 4.15 3.07
CA GLY A 30 15.94 3.98 4.35
C GLY A 30 15.20 3.33 5.53
N THR A 31 13.98 2.80 5.36
CA THR A 31 13.27 2.07 6.42
C THR A 31 13.56 0.58 6.40
N THR A 32 14.81 0.20 6.71
CA THR A 32 15.13 -1.17 7.16
C THR A 32 15.10 -1.18 8.68
N SER A 33 13.95 -1.48 9.26
CA SER A 33 13.88 -1.93 10.66
C SER A 33 12.93 -3.11 10.72
N GLY A 34 13.49 -4.31 10.90
CA GLY A 34 12.72 -5.55 11.12
C GLY A 34 12.39 -6.38 9.87
N GLY A 35 13.31 -6.51 8.92
CA GLY A 35 13.31 -7.63 7.95
C GLY A 35 12.35 -7.52 6.76
N GLN A 36 11.79 -6.35 6.48
CA GLN A 36 10.99 -6.10 5.28
C GLN A 36 11.74 -5.10 4.40
N ALA A 37 12.17 -5.56 3.22
CA ALA A 37 12.82 -4.74 2.21
C ALA A 37 11.96 -3.51 1.87
N GLY A 38 12.62 -2.42 1.47
CA GLY A 38 12.09 -1.07 1.22
C GLY A 38 10.57 -0.96 1.03
N VAL A 39 9.93 -0.17 1.89
CA VAL A 39 8.48 0.02 1.88
C VAL A 39 8.08 0.81 0.62
N LEU A 40 7.54 0.11 -0.38
CA LEU A 40 6.73 0.73 -1.42
C LEU A 40 5.58 1.49 -0.75
N ARG A 41 5.27 2.69 -1.24
CA ARG A 41 4.20 3.54 -0.73
C ARG A 41 3.50 4.25 -1.87
N ILE A 42 2.30 4.74 -1.57
CA ILE A 42 1.60 5.68 -2.43
C ILE A 42 1.68 7.03 -1.75
N ASP A 43 2.27 8.00 -2.44
CA ASP A 43 2.26 9.40 -2.02
C ASP A 43 0.94 10.04 -2.48
N PHE A 44 0.32 10.79 -1.58
CA PHE A 44 -0.91 11.55 -1.86
C PHE A 44 -0.60 13.04 -1.71
N PRO A 45 -0.20 13.72 -2.80
CA PRO A 45 0.15 15.14 -2.75
C PRO A 45 -1.00 15.96 -2.16
N GLY A 46 -0.70 16.76 -1.15
CA GLY A 46 -1.67 17.62 -0.44
C GLY A 46 -2.34 17.00 0.79
N TYR A 47 -2.11 15.71 1.08
CA TYR A 47 -2.63 15.03 2.28
C TYR A 47 -1.52 14.44 3.18
N GLY A 48 -0.27 14.41 2.70
CA GLY A 48 0.87 13.87 3.44
C GLY A 48 1.47 14.87 4.43
N THR A 49 1.65 14.44 5.69
CA THR A 49 2.52 15.09 6.67
C THR A 49 3.96 14.88 6.20
N GLY A 50 4.61 15.93 5.68
CA GLY A 50 5.84 15.88 4.89
C GLY A 50 7.13 15.48 5.63
N ASP A 51 7.18 14.29 6.23
CA ASP A 51 8.36 13.80 6.97
C ASP A 51 8.92 12.46 6.47
N GLU A 52 8.27 11.81 5.51
CA GLU A 52 8.75 10.57 4.94
C GLU A 52 9.54 10.86 3.66
N LYS A 53 10.80 10.40 3.59
CA LYS A 53 11.66 10.48 2.38
C LYS A 53 11.12 9.57 1.29
N LEU A 54 9.95 9.92 0.78
CA LEU A 54 9.27 9.29 -0.34
C LEU A 54 9.94 9.79 -1.61
N GLU A 55 10.58 8.88 -2.32
CA GLU A 55 11.05 9.14 -3.67
C GLU A 55 9.95 8.69 -4.65
N PRO A 56 9.39 9.59 -5.46
CA PRO A 56 8.46 9.20 -6.51
C PRO A 56 9.20 8.31 -7.51
N ILE A 57 8.58 7.18 -7.86
CA ILE A 57 9.15 6.21 -8.81
C ILE A 57 8.15 5.96 -9.93
N SER A 58 8.62 5.39 -11.04
CA SER A 58 7.72 5.02 -12.12
C SER A 58 6.85 3.81 -11.72
N TRP A 59 5.65 3.71 -12.31
CA TRP A 59 4.80 2.52 -12.16
C TRP A 59 5.54 1.22 -12.50
N ASP A 60 6.43 1.27 -13.51
CA ASP A 60 7.25 0.15 -13.92
C ASP A 60 8.17 -0.34 -12.79
N GLU A 61 9.00 0.54 -12.22
CA GLU A 61 9.88 0.22 -11.08
C GLU A 61 9.09 -0.23 -9.85
N PHE A 62 7.94 0.39 -9.62
CA PHE A 62 7.06 0.05 -8.52
C PHE A 62 6.54 -1.38 -8.65
N PHE A 63 6.01 -1.76 -9.82
CA PHE A 63 5.49 -3.10 -10.05
C PHE A 63 6.60 -4.15 -10.13
N GLN A 64 7.76 -3.78 -10.66
CA GLN A 64 8.93 -4.64 -10.65
C GLN A 64 9.30 -5.02 -9.21
N LYS A 65 9.45 -4.04 -8.30
CA LYS A 65 9.72 -4.31 -6.89
C LYS A 65 8.59 -5.05 -6.20
N PHE A 66 7.34 -4.72 -6.54
CA PHE A 66 6.15 -5.36 -5.98
C PHE A 66 6.12 -6.86 -6.28
N ASP A 67 6.38 -7.24 -7.54
CA ASP A 67 6.39 -8.62 -7.97
C ASP A 67 7.63 -9.38 -7.49
N GLU A 68 8.80 -8.74 -7.57
CA GLU A 68 10.08 -9.30 -7.08
C GLU A 68 10.02 -9.65 -5.58
N ASN A 69 9.38 -8.80 -4.78
CA ASN A 69 9.20 -9.01 -3.35
C ASN A 69 7.92 -9.82 -3.01
N GLN A 70 7.20 -10.31 -4.03
CA GLN A 70 5.92 -11.01 -3.90
C GLN A 70 4.98 -10.32 -2.90
N LEU A 71 4.78 -9.01 -3.10
CA LEU A 71 3.93 -8.20 -2.25
C LEU A 71 2.47 -8.33 -2.68
N ALA A 72 1.60 -7.85 -1.79
CA ALA A 72 0.17 -7.72 -1.99
C ALA A 72 -0.26 -6.33 -1.53
N PHE A 73 -1.10 -5.68 -2.33
CA PHE A 73 -1.61 -4.34 -2.07
C PHE A 73 -2.85 -4.45 -1.19
N LEU A 74 -2.69 -4.17 0.09
CA LEU A 74 -3.77 -4.09 1.05
C LEU A 74 -4.27 -2.65 1.11
N TYR A 75 -5.50 -2.42 0.73
CA TYR A 75 -6.12 -1.10 0.71
C TYR A 75 -7.46 -1.13 1.45
N GLN A 76 -7.93 0.05 1.81
CA GLN A 76 -9.23 0.24 2.44
C GLN A 76 -10.01 1.26 1.63
N ASP A 77 -11.24 0.93 1.23
CA ASP A 77 -12.08 1.85 0.45
C ASP A 77 -12.77 2.89 1.35
N THR A 78 -13.34 2.45 2.47
CA THR A 78 -14.11 3.29 3.41
C THR A 78 -13.55 3.23 4.82
N THR A 79 -13.42 4.40 5.45
CA THR A 79 -13.13 4.51 6.89
C THR A 79 -14.37 4.18 7.72
N SER A 80 -14.19 3.97 9.03
CA SER A 80 -15.31 3.78 9.98
C SER A 80 -16.32 4.94 9.99
N GLY A 81 -15.91 6.13 9.51
CA GLY A 81 -16.76 7.32 9.37
C GLY A 81 -17.49 7.42 8.03
N GLY A 82 -17.37 6.43 7.14
CA GLY A 82 -17.99 6.45 5.81
C GLY A 82 -17.27 7.35 4.79
N GLN A 83 -16.08 7.85 5.12
CA GLN A 83 -15.27 8.68 4.22
C GLN A 83 -14.35 7.80 3.37
N GLU A 84 -13.97 8.28 2.18
CA GLU A 84 -12.97 7.63 1.34
C GLU A 84 -11.66 7.49 2.10
N SER A 85 -11.23 6.24 2.31
CA SER A 85 -9.95 5.95 2.94
C SER A 85 -8.85 5.99 1.88
N ARG A 86 -7.71 6.59 2.25
CA ARG A 86 -6.46 6.58 1.49
C ARG A 86 -5.45 5.60 2.09
N PHE A 87 -5.92 4.77 3.02
CA PHE A 87 -5.06 3.79 3.68
C PHE A 87 -4.74 2.66 2.72
N CYS A 88 -3.47 2.58 2.34
CA CYS A 88 -2.91 1.45 1.62
C CYS A 88 -1.60 1.00 2.26
N LYS A 89 -1.35 -0.30 2.23
CA LYS A 89 -0.15 -0.93 2.76
C LYS A 89 0.26 -2.08 1.86
N PHE A 90 1.56 -2.23 1.68
CA PHE A 90 2.15 -3.36 0.99
C PHE A 90 2.58 -4.38 2.04
N VAL A 91 2.08 -5.59 1.90
CA VAL A 91 2.40 -6.71 2.79
C VAL A 91 2.91 -7.85 1.94
N SER A 92 3.84 -8.66 2.44
CA SER A 92 4.22 -9.88 1.70
C SER A 92 3.02 -10.79 1.57
N ARG A 93 2.89 -11.52 0.44
CA ARG A 93 1.79 -12.47 0.23
C ARG A 93 1.69 -13.46 1.39
N ALA A 94 2.82 -13.97 1.88
CA ALA A 94 2.89 -14.82 3.08
C ALA A 94 2.32 -14.14 4.35
N THR A 95 2.55 -12.83 4.54
CA THR A 95 2.00 -12.08 5.68
C THR A 95 0.52 -11.74 5.49
N ALA A 96 0.08 -11.50 4.26
CA ALA A 96 -1.33 -11.22 3.94
C ALA A 96 -2.21 -12.42 4.32
N GLU A 97 -1.75 -13.63 4.00
CA GLU A 97 -2.41 -14.88 4.40
C GLU A 97 -2.42 -15.07 5.92
N ALA A 98 -1.30 -14.76 6.60
CA ALA A 98 -1.23 -14.80 8.06
C ALA A 98 -2.17 -13.77 8.75
N LYS A 99 -2.35 -12.57 8.17
CA LYS A 99 -3.26 -11.55 8.70
C LYS A 99 -4.74 -11.88 8.48
N ALA A 100 -5.08 -12.56 7.38
CA ALA A 100 -6.43 -13.10 7.19
C ALA A 100 -6.78 -14.13 8.29
N HIS A 101 -5.79 -14.83 8.82
CA HIS A 101 -5.95 -15.80 9.90
C HIS A 101 -5.81 -15.22 11.33
N GLY A 102 -5.40 -13.95 11.47
CA GLY A 102 -5.02 -13.34 12.74
C GLY A 102 -6.14 -12.74 13.59
N LYS A 103 -7.41 -12.81 13.17
CA LYS A 103 -8.54 -12.29 13.96
C LYS A 103 -9.24 -13.39 14.76
N LYS A 104 -8.49 -14.02 15.66
CA LYS A 104 -9.04 -14.67 16.86
C LYS A 104 -7.99 -14.63 17.96
N ARG A 105 -8.09 -13.63 18.84
CA ARG A 105 -7.95 -13.77 20.30
C ARG A 105 -8.36 -12.49 20.99
#